data_AF-A0A2G7G5F2-F1
#
_entry.id   AF-A0A2G7G5F2-F1
#
_cell.length_a   1.000
_cell.length_b   1.000
_cell.length_c   1.000
_cell.angle_alpha   90.00
_cell.angle_beta   90.00
_cell.angle_gamma   90.00
#
_symmetry.space_group_name_H-M   'P 1'
#
loop_
_entity.id
_entity.type
_entity.pdbx_description
1 polymer ?
#
loop_
_entity_poly.entity_id
_entity_poly.type
_entity_poly.pdbx_seq_one_letter_code
_entity_poly.pdbx_strand_id
1 'polypeptide(L)'
;MRTHDEFLADQDEPDQPTKRNKVTHPANRICYDWMVVSGNCHYARDRAVFTTYRSVDLRLKNNIFNPTDELHVAGVGTVHITVCRSPQDPTSHVIVLEDVLHIPEAVCNGFNPLLFGSSMSCNADYWEGADRSGQPVWFSLPFAGHTRLVLAGDPKGESELIEGRYYTLSLYITPEEKKELAAGVMNGNGVVF
;
A
#
# COMPACT_ATOMS: atom_id res chain seq x y z
N MET A 1 19.65 36.16 35.97
CA MET A 1 19.75 36.33 34.51
C MET A 1 20.81 35.36 34.04
N ARG A 2 20.44 34.32 33.27
CA ARG A 2 21.38 33.37 32.68
C ARG A 2 22.06 34.00 31.46
N THR A 3 23.34 33.74 31.26
CA THR A 3 24.16 34.33 30.19
C THR A 3 23.93 33.62 28.86
N HIS A 4 24.13 34.34 27.76
CA HIS A 4 23.90 33.88 26.38
C HIS A 4 24.67 32.58 26.02
N ASP A 5 25.79 32.33 26.70
CA ASP A 5 26.61 31.12 26.52
C ASP A 5 25.99 29.84 27.12
N GLU A 6 25.05 29.94 28.07
CA GLU A 6 24.34 28.76 28.61
C GLU A 6 23.21 28.27 27.69
N PHE A 7 22.83 29.04 26.67
CA PHE A 7 21.76 28.67 25.73
C PHE A 7 22.26 27.82 24.55
N LEU A 8 23.57 27.82 24.29
CA LEU A 8 24.19 27.16 23.15
C LEU A 8 24.73 25.75 23.47
N ALA A 9 24.70 25.34 24.74
CA ALA A 9 25.24 24.05 25.17
C ALA A 9 24.24 22.87 25.10
N ASP A 10 22.95 23.14 24.82
CA ASP A 10 21.88 22.13 24.77
C ASP A 10 21.50 21.70 23.33
N GLN A 11 22.24 22.13 22.29
CA GLN A 11 21.89 21.87 20.88
C GLN A 11 22.82 20.92 20.11
N ASP A 12 23.79 20.26 20.75
CA ASP A 12 24.70 19.31 20.09
C ASP A 12 24.60 17.88 20.68
N GLU A 13 23.39 17.35 20.80
CA GLU A 13 23.20 15.88 20.93
C GLU A 13 22.90 15.31 19.54
N PRO A 14 23.81 14.49 18.95
CA PRO A 14 23.58 13.89 17.65
C PRO A 14 22.45 12.87 17.72
N ASP A 15 21.39 13.12 16.97
CA ASP A 15 20.23 12.23 16.81
C ASP A 15 20.71 10.84 16.37
N GLN A 16 20.67 9.88 17.29
CA GLN A 16 21.08 8.51 17.01
C GLN A 16 20.09 7.90 16.01
N PRO A 17 20.56 7.33 14.89
CA PRO A 17 19.68 6.65 13.96
C PRO A 17 19.04 5.47 14.68
N THR A 18 17.72 5.54 14.86
CA THR A 18 16.94 4.53 15.57
C THR A 18 17.07 3.22 14.79
N LYS A 19 17.83 2.27 15.34
CA LYS A 19 17.93 0.90 14.82
C LYS A 19 16.55 0.25 14.92
N ARG A 20 15.76 0.30 13.83
CA ARG A 20 14.53 -0.47 13.71
C ARG A 20 14.88 -1.95 13.67
N ASN A 21 14.73 -2.59 14.83
CA ASN A 21 14.77 -4.04 14.98
C ASN A 21 13.84 -4.70 13.95
N LYS A 22 14.28 -5.81 13.33
CA LYS A 22 13.45 -6.65 12.48
C LYS A 22 12.17 -7.03 13.25
N VAL A 23 11.05 -6.41 12.90
CA VAL A 23 9.76 -6.63 13.57
C VAL A 23 9.12 -7.89 13.02
N THR A 24 9.06 -8.94 13.83
CA THR A 24 8.05 -10.00 13.69
C THR A 24 6.69 -9.37 14.00
N HIS A 25 5.83 -9.24 12.99
CA HIS A 25 4.52 -8.58 13.12
C HIS A 25 3.50 -9.49 13.84
N PRO A 26 3.02 -9.12 15.03
CA PRO A 26 1.78 -9.70 15.53
C PRO A 26 0.61 -9.25 14.63
N ALA A 27 -0.33 -10.15 14.35
CA ALA A 27 -1.43 -9.96 13.39
C ALA A 27 -2.28 -8.69 13.60
N ASN A 28 -2.27 -8.11 14.81
CA ASN A 28 -3.00 -6.88 15.14
C ASN A 28 -2.39 -5.59 14.54
N ARG A 29 -1.24 -5.66 13.86
CA ARG A 29 -0.60 -4.50 13.19
C ARG A 29 -0.73 -4.52 11.67
N ILE A 30 -1.46 -5.48 11.10
CA ILE A 30 -1.63 -5.56 9.64
C ILE A 30 -2.70 -4.54 9.22
N CYS A 31 -2.43 -3.76 8.18
CA CYS A 31 -3.42 -2.94 7.53
C CYS A 31 -4.26 -3.77 6.57
N TYR A 32 -5.57 -3.73 6.78
CA TYR A 32 -6.55 -4.36 5.90
C TYR A 32 -7.31 -3.36 5.03
N ASP A 33 -6.93 -2.07 5.08
CA ASP A 33 -7.56 -1.02 4.29
C ASP A 33 -7.06 -1.05 2.85
N TRP A 34 -7.76 -1.83 2.01
CA TRP A 34 -7.57 -1.81 0.57
C TRP A 34 -8.45 -0.76 -0.07
N MET A 35 -7.87 0.41 -0.30
CA MET A 35 -8.56 1.56 -0.89
C MET A 35 -8.60 1.43 -2.41
N VAL A 36 -9.72 1.77 -3.02
CA VAL A 36 -9.82 1.87 -4.48
C VAL A 36 -9.09 3.14 -4.91
N VAL A 37 -8.01 2.99 -5.68
CA VAL A 37 -7.15 4.08 -6.13
C VAL A 37 -7.09 4.15 -7.65
N SER A 38 -6.74 5.33 -8.16
CA SER A 38 -6.26 5.50 -9.53
C SER A 38 -4.73 5.40 -9.55
N GLY A 39 -4.13 5.38 -10.73
CA GLY A 39 -2.68 5.23 -10.86
C GLY A 39 -2.27 4.18 -11.88
N ASN A 40 -1.04 3.71 -11.75
CA ASN A 40 -0.48 2.69 -12.62
C ASN A 40 0.31 1.60 -11.88
N CYS A 41 0.02 1.43 -10.58
CA CYS A 41 0.51 0.35 -9.73
C CYS A 41 -0.52 -0.05 -8.64
N HIS A 42 -0.30 -1.22 -8.04
CA HIS A 42 -0.86 -1.60 -6.74
C HIS A 42 0.21 -1.39 -5.67
N TYR A 43 -0.19 -1.14 -4.43
CA TYR A 43 0.76 -1.09 -3.33
C TYR A 43 0.17 -1.62 -2.03
N ALA A 44 1.03 -2.11 -1.14
CA ALA A 44 0.66 -2.57 0.18
C ALA A 44 1.66 -2.08 1.23
N ARG A 45 1.15 -1.75 2.42
CA ARG A 45 1.94 -1.25 3.54
C ARG A 45 2.76 -2.34 4.19
N ASP A 46 2.12 -3.47 4.49
CA ASP A 46 2.69 -4.49 5.35
C ASP A 46 3.25 -5.66 4.55
N ARG A 47 4.54 -5.99 4.76
CA ARG A 47 5.18 -7.16 4.15
C ARG A 47 4.40 -8.47 4.32
N ALA A 48 3.64 -8.60 5.42
CA ALA A 48 2.92 -9.82 5.78
C ALA A 48 1.78 -10.18 4.82
N VAL A 49 1.30 -9.25 3.98
CA VAL A 49 0.20 -9.55 3.03
C VAL A 49 0.65 -10.25 1.75
N PHE A 50 1.97 -10.30 1.51
CA PHE A 50 2.54 -10.81 0.28
C PHE A 50 2.66 -12.34 0.28
N THR A 51 2.12 -13.00 -0.74
CA THR A 51 2.25 -14.45 -0.97
C THR A 51 3.55 -14.80 -1.67
N THR A 52 3.99 -13.94 -2.59
CA THR A 52 5.33 -13.96 -3.17
C THR A 52 6.00 -12.63 -2.87
N TYR A 53 7.32 -12.62 -2.71
CA TYR A 53 8.00 -11.37 -2.39
C TYR A 53 9.45 -11.39 -2.85
N ARG A 54 9.83 -10.33 -3.55
CA ARG A 54 11.20 -10.00 -3.90
C ARG A 54 11.55 -8.66 -3.27
N SER A 55 12.62 -8.63 -2.49
CA SER A 55 13.15 -7.37 -1.97
C SER A 55 13.66 -6.51 -3.11
N VAL A 56 13.36 -5.22 -3.04
CA VAL A 56 13.99 -4.18 -3.86
C VAL A 56 14.40 -3.05 -2.96
N ASP A 57 15.34 -2.24 -3.41
CA ASP A 57 15.72 -0.99 -2.77
C ASP A 57 15.60 0.09 -3.84
N LEU A 58 14.41 0.68 -3.94
CA LEU A 58 14.11 1.74 -4.89
C LEU A 58 13.50 2.91 -4.15
N ARG A 59 13.87 4.12 -4.57
CA ARG A 59 13.29 5.37 -4.09
C ARG A 59 12.60 6.09 -5.23
N LEU A 60 11.28 6.20 -5.14
CA LEU A 60 10.47 6.93 -6.09
C LEU A 60 10.58 8.42 -5.77
N LYS A 61 10.81 9.24 -6.78
CA LYS A 61 10.96 10.70 -6.60
C LYS A 61 9.63 11.39 -6.31
N ASN A 62 8.55 10.81 -6.80
CA ASN A 62 7.20 11.35 -6.65
C ASN A 62 6.50 10.71 -5.44
N ASN A 63 6.75 11.25 -4.25
CA ASN A 63 6.10 10.80 -3.03
C ASN A 63 4.77 11.53 -2.81
N ILE A 64 3.66 10.82 -3.02
CA ILE A 64 2.31 11.34 -2.84
C ILE A 64 1.90 11.46 -1.36
N PHE A 65 2.56 10.73 -0.47
CA PHE A 65 2.25 10.70 0.96
C PHE A 65 3.01 11.79 1.73
N ASN A 66 4.22 12.11 1.26
CA ASN A 66 5.02 13.21 1.78
C ASN A 66 5.87 13.86 0.65
N PRO A 67 5.44 15.00 0.08
CA PRO A 67 6.15 15.63 -1.03
C PRO A 67 7.58 16.10 -0.75
N THR A 68 8.01 16.15 0.51
CA THR A 68 9.35 16.61 0.89
C THR A 68 10.39 15.49 0.94
N ASP A 69 9.99 14.23 0.74
CA ASP A 69 10.86 13.06 0.85
C ASP A 69 10.67 12.11 -0.33
N GLU A 70 11.64 11.26 -0.60
CA GLU A 70 11.48 10.18 -1.58
C GLU A 70 10.64 9.04 -0.98
N LEU A 71 9.89 8.32 -1.83
CA LEU A 71 9.07 7.20 -1.38
C LEU A 71 9.82 5.89 -1.56
N HIS A 72 10.12 5.22 -0.46
CA HIS A 72 10.84 3.96 -0.47
C HIS A 72 9.92 2.79 -0.83
N VAL A 73 10.34 2.01 -1.83
CA VAL A 73 9.75 0.73 -2.20
C VAL A 73 10.70 -0.36 -1.73
N ALA A 74 10.27 -1.12 -0.72
CA ALA A 74 11.09 -2.15 -0.06
C ALA A 74 10.98 -3.52 -0.73
N GLY A 75 10.02 -3.70 -1.64
CA GLY A 75 9.78 -4.98 -2.30
C GLY A 75 8.71 -4.91 -3.38
N VAL A 76 8.63 -5.99 -4.15
CA VAL A 76 7.57 -6.23 -5.12
C VAL A 76 7.11 -7.68 -4.99
N GLY A 77 5.83 -7.94 -5.14
CA GLY A 77 5.33 -9.30 -5.10
C GLY A 77 3.86 -9.46 -5.41
N THR A 78 3.35 -10.65 -5.13
CA THR A 78 1.94 -11.00 -5.32
C THR A 78 1.19 -10.89 -4.00
N VAL A 79 -0.04 -10.40 -4.05
CA VAL A 79 -0.95 -10.36 -2.91
C VAL A 79 -2.26 -11.04 -3.27
N HIS A 80 -2.77 -11.89 -2.38
CA HIS A 80 -4.10 -12.48 -2.51
C HIS A 80 -5.05 -11.77 -1.54
N ILE A 81 -6.11 -11.17 -2.06
CA ILE A 81 -7.10 -10.45 -1.27
C ILE A 81 -8.41 -11.22 -1.35
N THR A 82 -8.89 -11.72 -0.22
CA THR A 82 -10.20 -12.36 -0.14
C THR A 82 -11.27 -11.30 0.11
N VAL A 83 -12.14 -11.09 -0.87
CA VAL A 83 -13.20 -10.07 -0.86
C VAL A 83 -14.59 -10.70 -0.95
N CYS A 84 -15.62 -9.94 -0.63
CA CYS A 84 -17.00 -10.26 -0.99
C CYS A 84 -17.27 -9.82 -2.44
N ARG A 85 -18.04 -10.62 -3.20
CA ARG A 85 -18.27 -10.37 -4.64
C ARG A 85 -19.17 -9.17 -4.92
N SER A 86 -20.27 -9.05 -4.18
CA SER A 86 -21.19 -7.93 -4.29
C SER A 86 -21.96 -7.72 -2.98
N PRO A 87 -22.67 -6.60 -2.81
CA PRO A 87 -23.52 -6.41 -1.63
C PRO A 87 -24.64 -7.46 -1.50
N GLN A 88 -25.07 -8.07 -2.61
CA GLN A 88 -26.14 -9.07 -2.66
C GLN A 88 -25.62 -10.51 -2.60
N ASP A 89 -24.34 -10.71 -2.90
CA ASP A 89 -23.67 -12.00 -2.86
C ASP A 89 -22.46 -11.94 -1.90
N PRO A 90 -22.62 -12.41 -0.64
CA PRO A 90 -21.55 -12.40 0.34
C PRO A 90 -20.53 -13.52 0.11
N THR A 91 -20.62 -14.29 -0.98
CA THR A 91 -19.61 -15.31 -1.27
C THR A 91 -18.22 -14.66 -1.44
N SER A 92 -17.22 -15.37 -0.93
CA SER A 92 -15.84 -14.92 -1.01
C SER A 92 -15.27 -15.14 -2.41
N HIS A 93 -14.55 -14.16 -2.92
CA HIS A 93 -13.73 -14.26 -4.12
C HIS A 93 -12.29 -13.83 -3.80
N VAL A 94 -11.31 -14.45 -4.46
CA VAL A 94 -9.90 -14.11 -4.27
C VAL A 94 -9.43 -13.28 -5.45
N ILE A 95 -9.11 -12.02 -5.18
CA ILE A 95 -8.39 -11.14 -6.10
C ILE A 95 -6.91 -11.46 -5.99
N VAL A 96 -6.27 -11.77 -7.11
CA VAL A 96 -4.82 -11.92 -7.20
C VAL A 96 -4.25 -10.66 -7.81
N LEU A 97 -3.43 -9.94 -7.05
CA LEU A 97 -2.70 -8.77 -7.51
C LEU A 97 -1.24 -9.14 -7.74
N GLU A 98 -0.77 -8.94 -8.96
CA GLU A 98 0.63 -9.12 -9.33
C GLU A 98 1.36 -7.78 -9.30
N ASP A 99 2.69 -7.83 -9.19
CA ASP A 99 3.58 -6.66 -9.19
C ASP A 99 3.17 -5.56 -8.18
N VAL A 100 2.68 -5.97 -7.01
CA VAL A 100 2.31 -5.06 -5.92
C VAL A 100 3.57 -4.49 -5.29
N LEU A 101 3.65 -3.17 -5.16
CA LEU A 101 4.75 -2.48 -4.50
C LEU A 101 4.59 -2.59 -2.98
N HIS A 102 5.63 -3.00 -2.26
CA HIS A 102 5.67 -2.92 -0.81
C HIS A 102 6.23 -1.55 -0.39
N ILE A 103 5.38 -0.75 0.24
CA ILE A 103 5.66 0.63 0.64
C ILE A 103 5.37 0.77 2.14
N PRO A 104 6.35 0.51 3.02
CA PRO A 104 6.17 0.53 4.47
C PRO A 104 5.61 1.84 5.03
N GLU A 105 5.87 2.96 4.35
CA GLU A 105 5.46 4.31 4.73
C GLU A 105 4.03 4.66 4.27
N ALA A 106 3.38 3.79 3.49
CA ALA A 106 2.01 4.01 3.05
C ALA A 106 1.04 3.92 4.25
N VAL A 107 0.04 4.80 4.29
CA VAL A 107 -0.98 4.81 5.36
C VAL A 107 -2.05 3.72 5.20
N CYS A 108 -2.12 3.09 4.02
CA CYS A 108 -3.07 2.03 3.66
C CYS A 108 -2.55 1.20 2.49
N ASN A 109 -3.34 0.24 2.01
CA ASN A 109 -3.09 -0.49 0.76
C ASN A 109 -3.87 0.14 -0.41
N GLY A 110 -3.34 0.02 -1.63
CA GLY A 110 -3.93 0.56 -2.85
C GLY A 110 -4.32 -0.53 -3.85
N PHE A 111 -5.61 -0.59 -4.19
CA PHE A 111 -6.18 -1.44 -5.22
C PHE A 111 -6.61 -0.63 -6.44
N ASN A 112 -6.09 -0.97 -7.62
CA ASN A 112 -6.42 -0.32 -8.88
C ASN A 112 -7.25 -1.26 -9.78
N PRO A 113 -8.56 -1.02 -9.95
CA PRO A 113 -9.44 -1.90 -10.73
C PRO A 113 -9.01 -2.08 -12.19
N LEU A 114 -8.43 -1.05 -12.81
CA LEU A 114 -8.02 -1.09 -14.21
C LEU A 114 -6.84 -2.02 -14.44
N LEU A 115 -5.91 -2.09 -13.49
CA LEU A 115 -4.76 -3.01 -13.55
C LEU A 115 -5.17 -4.45 -13.25
N PHE A 116 -6.11 -4.64 -12.33
CA PHE A 116 -6.72 -5.94 -12.10
C PHE A 116 -7.51 -6.44 -13.33
N GLY A 117 -7.96 -5.52 -14.19
CA GLY A 117 -8.67 -5.85 -15.43
C GLY A 117 -10.17 -6.06 -15.23
N SER A 118 -10.74 -5.53 -14.15
CA SER A 118 -12.19 -5.48 -13.96
C SER A 118 -12.78 -4.21 -14.55
N SER A 119 -14.09 -4.24 -14.81
CA SER A 119 -14.85 -3.00 -14.93
C SER A 119 -14.90 -2.27 -13.58
N MET A 120 -15.42 -1.04 -13.60
CA MET A 120 -15.75 -0.29 -12.40
C MET A 120 -17.05 0.49 -12.63
N SER A 121 -18.03 0.22 -11.78
CA SER A 121 -19.30 0.94 -11.71
C SER A 121 -19.38 1.69 -10.39
N CYS A 122 -19.60 3.01 -10.47
CA CYS A 122 -19.70 3.88 -9.29
C CYS A 122 -21.17 4.16 -8.96
N ASN A 123 -21.78 3.32 -8.12
CA ASN A 123 -23.12 3.59 -7.61
C ASN A 123 -23.07 4.62 -6.47
N ALA A 124 -24.23 5.14 -6.05
CA ALA A 124 -24.32 6.16 -5.00
C ALA A 124 -23.73 5.67 -3.66
N ASP A 125 -23.99 4.42 -3.31
CA ASP A 125 -23.68 3.86 -1.98
C ASP A 125 -22.45 2.93 -1.97
N TYR A 126 -22.04 2.43 -3.13
CA TYR A 126 -20.95 1.48 -3.27
C TYR A 126 -20.37 1.51 -4.67
N TRP A 127 -19.12 1.10 -4.83
CA TRP A 127 -18.56 0.81 -6.14
C TRP A 127 -18.34 -0.67 -6.29
N GLU A 128 -18.49 -1.19 -7.50
CA GLU A 128 -18.31 -2.61 -7.81
C GLU A 128 -17.54 -2.79 -9.10
N GLY A 129 -16.92 -3.96 -9.24
CA GLY A 129 -16.29 -4.36 -10.47
C GLY A 129 -16.70 -5.76 -10.89
N ALA A 130 -16.79 -5.95 -12.20
CA ALA A 130 -17.10 -7.22 -12.82
C ALA A 130 -15.93 -7.72 -13.67
N ASP A 131 -15.83 -9.02 -13.83
CA ASP A 131 -14.90 -9.66 -14.75
C ASP A 131 -15.33 -9.47 -16.22
N ARG A 132 -14.57 -10.06 -17.15
CA ARG A 132 -14.85 -9.99 -18.60
C ARG A 132 -16.18 -10.63 -19.01
N SER A 133 -16.72 -11.53 -18.19
CA SER A 133 -18.02 -12.16 -18.40
C SER A 133 -19.18 -11.38 -17.77
N GLY A 134 -18.89 -10.25 -17.13
CA GLY A 134 -19.87 -9.42 -16.44
C GLY A 134 -20.25 -9.95 -15.06
N GLN A 135 -19.50 -10.91 -14.50
CA GLN A 135 -19.76 -11.42 -13.16
C GLN A 135 -19.12 -10.52 -12.09
N PRO A 136 -19.84 -10.12 -11.03
CA PRO A 136 -19.28 -9.37 -9.92
C PRO A 136 -18.13 -10.11 -9.26
N VAL A 137 -17.03 -9.40 -9.00
CA VAL A 137 -15.81 -9.95 -8.40
C VAL A 137 -15.34 -9.19 -7.18
N TRP A 138 -15.75 -7.93 -7.02
CA TRP A 138 -15.49 -7.13 -5.83
C TRP A 138 -16.48 -5.99 -5.70
N PHE A 139 -16.67 -5.52 -4.47
CA PHE A 139 -17.27 -4.21 -4.21
C PHE A 139 -16.56 -3.49 -3.07
N SER A 140 -16.84 -2.19 -2.96
CA SER A 140 -16.26 -1.28 -2.00
C SER A 140 -17.32 -0.35 -1.42
N LEU A 141 -17.11 0.07 -0.18
CA LEU A 141 -17.98 0.99 0.54
C LEU A 141 -17.25 2.30 0.84
N PRO A 142 -17.98 3.42 0.99
CA PRO A 142 -17.40 4.70 1.41
C PRO A 142 -16.60 4.56 2.71
N PHE A 143 -15.37 5.09 2.70
CA PHE A 143 -14.47 5.10 3.85
C PHE A 143 -13.42 6.21 3.70
N ALA A 144 -13.26 7.05 4.72
CA ALA A 144 -12.26 8.13 4.78
C ALA A 144 -12.19 9.01 3.50
N GLY A 145 -13.36 9.41 2.98
CA GLY A 145 -13.47 10.25 1.78
C GLY A 145 -13.15 9.55 0.45
N HIS A 146 -12.91 8.23 0.48
CA HIS A 146 -12.67 7.34 -0.66
C HIS A 146 -13.61 6.12 -0.57
N THR A 147 -13.30 5.04 -1.29
CA THR A 147 -13.96 3.74 -1.08
C THR A 147 -12.94 2.67 -0.70
N ARG A 148 -13.34 1.76 0.18
CA ARG A 148 -12.54 0.64 0.67
C ARG A 148 -13.19 -0.68 0.26
N LEU A 149 -12.41 -1.62 -0.27
CA LEU A 149 -12.88 -2.97 -0.60
C LEU A 149 -13.51 -3.65 0.62
N VAL A 150 -14.58 -4.39 0.38
CA VAL A 150 -15.19 -5.23 1.42
C VAL A 150 -14.49 -6.59 1.45
N LEU A 151 -13.66 -6.79 2.47
CA LEU A 151 -12.94 -8.03 2.67
C LEU A 151 -13.85 -9.10 3.28
N ALA A 152 -13.70 -10.34 2.82
CA ALA A 152 -14.45 -11.47 3.35
C ALA A 152 -14.02 -11.77 4.79
N GLY A 153 -14.97 -12.01 5.67
CA GLY A 153 -14.72 -12.30 7.09
C GLY A 153 -14.41 -11.08 7.96
N ASP A 154 -14.47 -9.85 7.41
CA ASP A 154 -14.29 -8.59 8.14
C ASP A 154 -13.05 -8.58 9.07
N PRO A 155 -11.85 -8.81 8.51
CA PRO A 155 -10.62 -8.84 9.30
C PRO A 155 -10.38 -7.49 9.99
N LYS A 156 -9.97 -7.57 11.26
CA LYS A 156 -9.62 -6.39 12.07
C LYS A 156 -8.12 -6.22 12.11
N GLY A 157 -7.67 -4.99 11.90
CA GLY A 157 -6.26 -4.61 11.95
C GLY A 157 -6.11 -3.12 12.17
N GLU A 158 -4.94 -2.61 11.83
CA GLU A 158 -4.59 -1.20 12.03
C GLU A 158 -5.05 -0.35 10.83
N SER A 159 -5.69 0.78 11.14
CA SER A 159 -6.12 1.78 10.16
C SER A 159 -5.54 3.13 10.57
N GLU A 160 -4.69 3.70 9.73
CA GLU A 160 -4.17 5.06 9.92
C GLU A 160 -5.02 6.13 9.23
N LEU A 161 -5.99 5.70 8.41
CA LEU A 161 -6.95 6.58 7.76
C LEU A 161 -7.97 7.10 8.79
N ILE A 162 -8.12 8.43 8.82
CA ILE A 162 -9.00 9.15 9.73
C ILE A 162 -10.17 9.71 8.92
N GLU A 163 -11.39 9.41 9.37
CA GLU A 163 -12.60 9.89 8.73
C GLU A 163 -12.67 11.43 8.72
N GLY A 164 -13.09 12.00 7.59
CA GLY A 164 -13.14 13.45 7.38
C GLY A 164 -11.82 14.11 6.98
N ARG A 165 -10.70 13.38 6.92
CA ARG A 165 -9.46 13.87 6.29
C ARG A 165 -9.43 13.57 4.80
N TYR A 166 -8.75 14.44 4.06
CA TYR A 166 -8.47 14.24 2.65
C TYR A 166 -7.10 13.61 2.48
N TYR A 167 -7.03 12.52 1.71
CA TYR A 167 -5.81 11.78 1.41
C TYR A 167 -5.59 11.74 -0.11
N THR A 168 -4.33 11.84 -0.52
CA THR A 168 -3.92 11.53 -1.90
C THR A 168 -3.36 10.11 -1.91
N LEU A 169 -4.11 9.16 -2.47
CA LEU A 169 -3.77 7.73 -2.43
C LEU A 169 -3.33 7.17 -3.80
N SER A 170 -3.55 7.91 -4.87
CA SER A 170 -3.22 7.45 -6.23
C SER A 170 -1.75 7.65 -6.57
N LEU A 171 -1.02 6.55 -6.70
CA LEU A 171 0.43 6.54 -7.00
C LEU A 171 0.69 6.30 -8.49
N TYR A 172 1.60 7.10 -9.05
CA TYR A 172 2.07 6.99 -10.42
C TYR A 172 3.58 6.81 -10.41
N ILE A 173 4.05 5.70 -10.96
CA ILE A 173 5.47 5.45 -11.19
C ILE A 173 5.81 5.69 -12.66
N THR A 174 6.96 6.31 -12.90
CA THR A 174 7.46 6.63 -14.23
C THR A 174 7.90 5.37 -15.00
N PRO A 175 7.96 5.41 -16.34
CA PRO A 175 8.53 4.32 -17.12
C PRO A 175 9.97 3.96 -16.72
N GLU A 176 10.75 4.94 -16.29
CA GLU A 176 12.12 4.77 -15.81
C GLU A 176 12.14 3.98 -14.50
N GLU A 177 11.35 4.39 -13.51
CA GLU A 177 11.20 3.67 -12.23
C GLU A 177 10.68 2.24 -12.45
N LYS A 178 9.74 2.04 -13.40
CA LYS A 178 9.28 0.70 -13.79
C LYS A 178 10.41 -0.16 -14.35
N LYS A 179 11.29 0.40 -15.18
CA LYS A 179 12.45 -0.32 -15.71
C LYS A 179 13.44 -0.69 -14.61
N GLU A 180 13.66 0.19 -13.63
CA GLU A 180 14.53 -0.10 -12.49
C GLU A 180 13.98 -1.22 -11.61
N LEU A 181 12.67 -1.21 -11.34
CA LEU A 181 11.98 -2.31 -10.64
C LEU A 181 12.14 -3.65 -11.36
N ALA A 182 12.06 -3.64 -12.70
CA ALA A 182 12.26 -4.80 -13.55
C ALA A 182 13.73 -5.21 -13.66
N ALA A 183 14.69 -4.28 -13.70
CA ALA A 183 16.12 -4.58 -13.76
C ALA A 183 16.62 -5.23 -12.46
N GLY A 184 16.06 -4.83 -11.32
CA GLY A 184 16.26 -5.53 -10.04
C GLY A 184 15.80 -7.00 -10.04
N VAL A 185 15.08 -7.47 -11.06
CA VAL A 185 14.74 -8.89 -11.26
C VAL A 185 15.94 -9.70 -11.76
N MET A 186 16.85 -9.08 -12.53
CA MET A 186 17.98 -9.79 -13.15
C MET A 186 19.21 -9.94 -12.25
N ASN A 187 19.37 -9.09 -11.24
CA ASN A 187 20.53 -9.12 -10.33
C ASN A 187 20.36 -10.05 -9.11
N GLY A 188 19.21 -10.72 -8.96
CA GLY A 188 18.90 -11.61 -7.82
C GLY A 188 19.44 -13.04 -7.90
N ASN A 189 20.14 -13.40 -8.98
CA ASN A 189 20.69 -14.76 -9.21
C ASN A 189 22.16 -14.92 -8.81
N GLY A 190 22.70 -14.06 -7.95
CA GLY A 190 24.08 -14.14 -7.50
C GLY A 190 24.18 -14.02 -5.99
N VAL A 191 24.36 -15.15 -5.33
CA VAL A 191 25.50 -15.52 -4.47
C VAL A 191 25.00 -16.46 -3.38
N VAL A 192 25.31 -17.74 -3.56
CA VAL A 192 25.33 -18.75 -2.49
C VAL A 192 26.72 -18.68 -1.86
N PHE A 193 26.80 -18.41 -0.56
CA PHE A 193 27.95 -18.77 0.27
C PHE A 193 27.54 -19.93 1.17
#